data_AF-A0A521BPM4-F1
#
_entry.id   AF-A0A521BPM4-F1
#
_cell.length_a   1.000
_cell.length_b   1.000
_cell.length_c   1.000
_cell.angle_alpha   90.00
_cell.angle_beta   90.00
_cell.angle_gamma   90.00
#
_symmetry.space_group_name_H-M   'P 1'
#
loop_
_entity.id
_entity.type
_entity.pdbx_description
1 polymer ?
#
loop_
_entity_poly.entity_id
_entity_poly.type
_entity_poly.pdbx_seq_one_letter_code
_entity_poly.pdbx_strand_id
1 'polypeptide(L)'
;MNTIKDEAGAAPGTITLEEKVAFLKSPETYSTSTGRVETVKTHMSWVFLTEQYVYKLKIPFRYDHMQLLTPQDRYKNCREEVRLNKRLADDIYLGIIPLSVDKEGRLRLGRGERITDWLVKMKRLSADRMLKHRITAAQALSEEELKPAARLLADFYMKAEPEAVTHKEYCQQLEEAVEHTCRELHAPEFELQQTDLTAVCRKQLAFIRDNKGLLSSRIDKGKIIEGHGDLKPDHICLSPPAVIDCLEFDKQLRILDILDDLSFLSLECERLGSPGVGSFFMRHYIQKSGDNPPQHLINFYKSYRAAIRALLTIRHLREQQYRNDPKWRRKTLRYLEMADTYLTA
;
A
#
# COMPACT_ATOMS: atom_id res chain seq x y z
N MET A 1 9.01 -16.14 6.17
CA MET A 1 8.49 -15.00 6.96
C MET A 1 8.36 -15.49 8.39
N ASN A 2 9.24 -15.04 9.27
CA ASN A 2 9.20 -15.45 10.67
C ASN A 2 8.11 -14.65 11.38
N THR A 3 6.87 -15.09 11.26
CA THR A 3 5.86 -14.78 12.27
C THR A 3 6.45 -15.27 13.57
N ILE A 4 6.80 -14.36 14.47
CA ILE A 4 7.22 -14.73 15.81
C ILE A 4 6.07 -15.56 16.38
N LYS A 5 6.37 -16.83 16.70
CA LYS A 5 5.48 -17.67 17.51
C LYS A 5 5.05 -16.86 18.71
N ASP A 6 3.75 -16.96 19.01
CA ASP A 6 3.04 -16.38 20.15
C ASP A 6 3.92 -16.01 21.34
N GLU A 7 3.59 -14.86 21.93
CA GLU A 7 4.15 -14.18 23.11
C GLU A 7 4.55 -15.10 24.28
N ALA A 8 5.53 -15.99 24.08
CA ALA A 8 6.12 -16.82 25.12
C ALA A 8 7.16 -15.99 25.87
N GLY A 9 6.66 -15.04 26.67
CA GLY A 9 7.50 -14.18 27.51
C GLY A 9 6.87 -12.87 27.94
N ALA A 10 5.55 -12.70 27.85
CA ALA A 10 4.89 -11.52 28.43
C ALA A 10 5.06 -11.54 29.96
N ALA A 11 5.61 -10.47 30.53
CA ALA A 11 5.73 -10.33 31.98
C ALA A 11 4.33 -10.42 32.63
N PRO A 12 4.18 -11.03 33.81
CA PRO A 12 2.90 -11.13 34.51
C PRO A 12 2.22 -9.75 34.61
N GLY A 13 0.97 -9.63 34.12
CA GLY A 13 0.21 -8.37 34.09
C GLY A 13 0.34 -7.54 32.79
N THR A 14 0.93 -8.10 31.73
CA THR A 14 0.93 -7.52 30.39
C THR A 14 -0.32 -7.96 29.62
N ILE A 15 -1.12 -7.00 29.14
CA ILE A 15 -2.29 -7.30 28.30
C ILE A 15 -1.83 -7.82 26.93
N THR A 16 -2.27 -9.01 26.55
CA THR A 16 -1.90 -9.66 25.28
C THR A 16 -2.57 -9.01 24.07
N LEU A 17 -2.10 -9.33 22.86
CA LEU A 17 -2.77 -8.89 21.64
C LEU A 17 -4.21 -9.40 21.54
N GLU A 18 -4.46 -10.66 21.93
CA GLU A 18 -5.76 -11.31 21.87
C GLU A 18 -6.76 -10.59 22.78
N GLU A 19 -6.34 -10.22 24.00
CA GLU A 19 -7.16 -9.46 24.94
C GLU A 19 -7.51 -8.08 24.39
N LYS A 20 -6.54 -7.37 23.78
CA LYS A 20 -6.78 -6.08 23.11
C LYS A 20 -7.78 -6.21 21.96
N VAL A 21 -7.62 -7.24 21.13
CA VAL A 21 -8.51 -7.49 19.98
C VAL A 21 -9.91 -7.86 20.44
N ALA A 22 -10.05 -8.69 21.49
CA ALA A 22 -11.34 -9.04 22.06
C ALA A 22 -12.06 -7.80 22.60
N PHE A 23 -11.35 -6.95 23.35
CA PHE A 23 -11.88 -5.67 23.83
C PHE A 23 -12.35 -4.77 22.68
N LEU A 24 -11.54 -4.60 21.63
CA LEU A 24 -11.89 -3.74 20.49
C LEU A 24 -13.00 -4.31 19.59
N LYS A 25 -13.32 -5.60 19.68
CA LYS A 25 -14.48 -6.21 18.99
C LYS A 25 -15.80 -5.93 19.69
N SER A 26 -15.78 -5.59 20.97
CA SER A 26 -16.99 -5.29 21.75
C SER A 26 -17.54 -3.91 21.37
N PRO A 27 -18.82 -3.80 20.96
CA PRO A 27 -19.46 -2.52 20.66
C PRO A 27 -19.44 -1.52 21.84
N GLU A 28 -19.49 -2.04 23.06
CA GLU A 28 -19.50 -1.26 24.32
C GLU A 28 -18.19 -0.50 24.57
N THR A 29 -17.12 -0.85 23.88
CA THR A 29 -15.82 -0.16 23.94
C THR A 29 -15.88 1.27 23.39
N TYR A 30 -16.83 1.56 22.50
CA TYR A 30 -16.88 2.82 21.76
C TYR A 30 -17.89 3.79 22.37
N SER A 31 -17.49 5.06 22.50
CA SER A 31 -18.32 6.10 23.12
C SER A 31 -19.51 6.54 22.26
N THR A 32 -19.49 6.26 20.96
CA THR A 32 -20.62 6.45 20.06
C THR A 32 -21.54 5.24 20.12
N SER A 33 -22.84 5.43 19.90
CA SER A 33 -23.79 4.31 19.77
C SER A 33 -23.36 3.37 18.64
N THR A 34 -22.65 2.30 19.01
CA THR A 34 -22.14 1.29 18.10
C THR A 34 -22.89 0.00 18.38
N GLY A 35 -23.59 -0.50 17.37
CA GLY A 35 -24.35 -1.75 17.44
C GLY A 35 -23.53 -2.94 16.92
N ARG A 36 -22.60 -2.70 16.00
CA ARG A 36 -21.74 -3.76 15.46
C ARG A 36 -20.34 -3.25 15.11
N VAL A 37 -19.34 -4.09 15.41
CA VAL A 37 -17.96 -3.89 15.00
C VAL A 37 -17.59 -4.93 13.94
N GLU A 38 -17.40 -4.48 12.71
CA GLU A 38 -16.79 -5.33 11.67
C GLU A 38 -15.28 -5.34 11.88
N THR A 39 -14.65 -6.51 11.75
CA THR A 39 -13.22 -6.64 12.00
C THR A 39 -12.51 -7.23 10.78
N VAL A 40 -11.45 -6.56 10.33
CA VAL A 40 -10.59 -7.02 9.24
C VAL A 40 -9.17 -7.19 9.77
N LYS A 41 -8.59 -8.38 9.59
CA LYS A 41 -7.16 -8.61 9.84
C LYS A 41 -6.40 -8.38 8.54
N THR A 42 -5.42 -7.49 8.57
CA THR A 42 -4.43 -7.33 7.50
C THR A 42 -3.12 -8.00 7.91
N HIS A 43 -2.09 -7.90 7.06
CA HIS A 43 -0.77 -8.44 7.37
C HIS A 43 -0.14 -7.84 8.63
N MET A 44 -0.39 -6.56 8.88
CA MET A 44 0.29 -5.78 9.93
C MET A 44 -0.68 -5.11 10.91
N SER A 45 -1.99 -5.30 10.75
CA SER A 45 -2.96 -4.58 11.57
C SER A 45 -4.26 -5.37 11.76
N TRP A 46 -4.92 -5.09 12.87
CA TRP A 46 -6.35 -5.30 13.01
C TRP A 46 -7.07 -3.98 12.75
N VAL A 47 -8.15 -4.03 11.97
CA VAL A 47 -8.98 -2.89 11.63
C VAL A 47 -10.39 -3.15 12.16
N PHE A 48 -10.89 -2.25 13.00
CA PHE A 48 -12.21 -2.33 13.63
C PHE A 48 -13.08 -1.22 13.06
N LEU A 49 -14.11 -1.59 12.29
CA LEU A 49 -15.01 -0.66 11.63
C LEU A 49 -16.32 -0.59 12.42
N THR A 50 -16.56 0.56 13.05
CA THR A 50 -17.85 0.92 13.64
C THR A 50 -18.69 1.65 12.60
N GLU A 51 -19.86 2.16 12.96
CA GLU A 51 -20.76 2.87 12.04
C GLU A 51 -20.13 4.17 11.52
N GLN A 52 -19.41 4.90 12.38
CA GLN A 52 -18.86 6.23 12.06
C GLN A 52 -17.34 6.25 11.94
N TYR A 53 -16.65 5.35 12.63
CA TYR A 53 -15.20 5.40 12.77
C TYR A 53 -14.54 4.05 12.46
N VAL A 54 -13.26 4.14 12.10
CA VAL A 54 -12.38 2.99 11.93
C VAL A 54 -11.21 3.15 12.89
N TYR A 55 -10.86 2.06 13.57
CA TYR A 55 -9.75 2.01 14.49
C TYR A 55 -8.75 0.96 14.00
N LYS A 56 -7.49 1.34 13.79
CA LYS A 56 -6.44 0.44 13.29
C LYS A 56 -5.41 0.21 14.40
N LEU A 57 -5.32 -1.03 14.88
CA LEU A 57 -4.33 -1.50 15.84
C LEU A 57 -3.21 -2.22 15.09
N LYS A 58 -1.95 -1.85 15.32
CA LYS A 58 -0.80 -2.52 14.71
C LYS A 58 -0.53 -3.87 15.39
N ILE A 59 -0.25 -4.90 14.59
CA ILE A 59 0.14 -6.22 15.08
C ILE A 59 1.66 -6.20 15.37
N PRO A 60 2.12 -6.80 16.48
CA PRO A 60 3.55 -7.02 16.71
C PRO A 60 4.18 -7.76 15.52
N PHE A 61 5.15 -7.11 14.89
CA PHE A 61 5.72 -7.58 13.63
C PHE A 61 7.21 -7.22 13.59
N ARG A 62 8.03 -8.13 13.06
CA ARG A 62 9.44 -7.88 12.77
C ARG A 62 9.77 -8.39 11.39
N TYR A 63 10.31 -7.53 10.56
CA TYR A 63 10.75 -7.86 9.21
C TYR A 63 11.93 -6.97 8.85
N ASP A 64 13.08 -7.54 8.48
CA ASP A 64 14.35 -6.94 8.05
C ASP A 64 14.66 -5.49 8.50
N HIS A 65 13.89 -4.49 8.07
CA HIS A 65 14.10 -3.06 8.35
C HIS A 65 13.00 -2.38 9.19
N MET A 66 12.02 -3.15 9.69
CA MET A 66 10.89 -2.67 10.48
C MET A 66 10.62 -3.56 11.70
N GLN A 67 10.43 -2.90 12.83
CA GLN A 67 10.01 -3.52 14.08
C GLN A 67 8.79 -2.79 14.65
N LEU A 68 7.76 -3.54 15.04
CA LEU A 68 6.54 -3.07 15.71
C LEU A 68 6.34 -3.79 17.05
N LEU A 69 7.44 -4.18 17.69
CA LEU A 69 7.43 -5.08 18.85
C LEU A 69 6.94 -4.37 20.11
N THR A 70 7.34 -3.12 20.33
CA THR A 70 6.94 -2.36 21.52
C THR A 70 5.77 -1.41 21.24
N PRO A 71 4.98 -1.01 22.25
CA PRO A 71 3.99 0.05 22.10
C PRO A 71 4.58 1.36 21.57
N GLN A 72 5.85 1.67 21.90
CA GLN A 72 6.53 2.86 21.40
C GLN A 72 6.87 2.76 19.91
N ASP A 73 7.26 1.59 19.42
CA ASP A 73 7.47 1.36 17.99
C ASP A 73 6.16 1.53 17.22
N ARG A 74 5.07 0.94 17.73
CA ARG A 74 3.73 1.06 17.15
C ARG A 74 3.23 2.51 17.19
N TYR A 75 3.52 3.27 18.24
CA TYR A 75 3.22 4.69 18.29
C TYR A 75 3.90 5.49 17.17
N LYS A 76 5.21 5.27 16.97
CA LYS A 76 5.97 5.93 15.88
C LYS A 76 5.38 5.59 14.51
N ASN A 77 5.04 4.32 14.28
CA ASN A 77 4.41 3.90 13.03
C ASN A 77 3.00 4.51 12.84
N CYS A 78 2.17 4.55 13.88
CA CYS A 78 0.86 5.22 13.84
C CYS A 78 0.99 6.73 13.54
N ARG A 79 2.01 7.40 14.08
CA ARG A 79 2.30 8.82 13.78
C ARG A 79 2.66 9.02 12.32
N GLU A 80 3.50 8.13 11.78
CA GLU A 80 3.91 8.21 10.39
C GLU A 80 2.73 7.92 9.44
N GLU A 81 1.89 6.93 9.75
CA GLU A 81 0.67 6.66 9.00
C GLU A 81 -0.26 7.88 8.97
N VAL A 82 -0.51 8.52 10.12
CA VAL A 82 -1.35 9.72 10.19
C VAL A 82 -0.73 10.88 9.40
N ARG A 83 0.59 11.12 9.55
CA ARG A 83 1.30 12.18 8.81
C ARG A 83 1.15 11.99 7.30
N LEU A 84 1.41 10.78 6.81
CA LEU A 84 1.43 10.47 5.39
C LEU A 84 0.04 10.56 4.77
N ASN A 85 -0.96 10.00 5.43
CA ASN A 85 -2.31 9.92 4.86
C ASN A 85 -3.09 11.22 4.99
N LYS A 86 -2.78 12.09 5.96
CA LYS A 86 -3.37 13.45 6.01
C LYS A 86 -3.08 14.27 4.75
N ARG A 87 -2.02 13.98 4.00
CA ARG A 87 -1.70 14.64 2.72
C ARG A 87 -2.80 14.48 1.67
N LEU A 88 -3.55 13.37 1.71
CA LEU A 88 -4.57 12.99 0.72
C LEU A 88 -5.93 12.65 1.35
N ALA A 89 -6.05 12.72 2.67
CA ALA A 89 -7.24 12.31 3.41
C ALA A 89 -7.34 13.01 4.78
N ASP A 90 -7.05 14.32 4.85
CA ASP A 90 -6.93 15.06 6.12
C ASP A 90 -8.15 14.92 7.03
N ASP A 91 -9.36 15.09 6.47
CA ASP A 91 -10.61 14.97 7.20
C ASP A 91 -10.97 13.52 7.59
N ILE A 92 -10.27 12.53 7.01
CA ILE A 92 -10.50 11.11 7.28
C ILE A 92 -9.61 10.64 8.43
N TYR A 93 -8.33 11.04 8.47
CA TYR A 93 -7.39 10.64 9.53
C TYR A 93 -7.48 11.59 10.73
N LEU A 94 -8.15 11.15 11.80
CA LEU A 94 -8.46 11.99 12.97
C LEU A 94 -7.33 12.03 14.00
N GLY A 95 -6.36 11.13 13.89
CA GLY A 95 -5.18 11.09 14.75
C GLY A 95 -4.97 9.73 15.41
N ILE A 96 -4.29 9.75 16.55
CA ILE A 96 -3.93 8.56 17.31
C ILE A 96 -4.66 8.62 18.65
N ILE A 97 -5.21 7.49 19.07
CA ILE A 97 -5.80 7.33 20.40
C ILE A 97 -5.06 6.23 21.17
N PRO A 98 -4.83 6.41 22.47
CA PRO A 98 -4.23 5.37 23.29
C PRO A 98 -5.25 4.26 23.60
N LEU A 99 -4.75 3.04 23.68
CA LEU A 99 -5.39 1.94 24.39
C LEU A 99 -4.71 1.84 25.75
N SER A 100 -5.48 1.93 26.81
CA SER A 100 -4.94 2.02 28.18
C SER A 100 -5.61 1.02 29.11
N VAL A 101 -5.08 0.89 30.32
CA VAL A 101 -5.79 0.27 31.46
C VAL A 101 -6.22 1.34 32.46
N ASP A 102 -7.34 1.13 33.14
CA ASP A 102 -7.82 1.94 34.26
C ASP A 102 -7.14 1.53 35.58
N LYS A 103 -7.55 2.15 36.70
CA LYS A 103 -7.01 1.90 38.05
C LYS A 103 -7.22 0.46 38.51
N GLU A 104 -8.26 -0.19 38.01
CA GLU A 104 -8.60 -1.57 38.31
C GLU A 104 -7.97 -2.55 37.31
N GLY A 105 -7.11 -2.07 36.39
CA GLY A 105 -6.40 -2.87 35.40
C GLY A 105 -7.25 -3.27 34.19
N ARG A 106 -8.47 -2.74 34.04
CA ARG A 106 -9.36 -3.07 32.91
C ARG A 106 -9.02 -2.23 31.69
N LEU A 107 -9.11 -2.83 30.50
CA LEU A 107 -8.90 -2.12 29.24
C LEU A 107 -9.89 -0.97 29.04
N ARG A 108 -9.40 0.13 28.50
CA ARG A 108 -10.18 1.31 28.11
C ARG A 108 -9.61 1.92 26.83
N LEU A 109 -10.51 2.33 25.93
CA LEU A 109 -10.16 3.17 24.80
C LEU A 109 -10.02 4.64 25.26
N GLY A 110 -8.90 5.27 24.91
CA GLY A 110 -8.57 6.61 25.37
C GLY A 110 -7.67 6.63 26.60
N ARG A 111 -7.63 7.78 27.30
CA ARG A 111 -6.70 8.01 28.41
C ARG A 111 -7.05 7.11 29.61
N GLY A 112 -6.03 6.47 30.16
CA GLY A 112 -6.09 5.70 31.40
C GLY A 112 -4.83 5.90 32.24
N GLU A 113 -4.62 5.03 33.22
CA GLU A 113 -3.46 5.06 34.12
C GLU A 113 -2.18 4.63 33.41
N ARG A 114 -2.26 3.63 32.52
CA ARG A 114 -1.13 3.11 31.76
C ARG A 114 -1.51 2.75 30.34
N ILE A 115 -0.74 3.24 29.38
CA ILE A 115 -0.93 2.95 27.96
C ILE A 115 -0.38 1.55 27.66
N THR A 116 -1.20 0.72 27.01
CA THR A 116 -0.84 -0.64 26.57
C THR A 116 -0.62 -0.71 25.07
N ASP A 117 -1.23 0.19 24.30
CA ASP A 117 -1.05 0.30 22.85
C ASP A 117 -1.58 1.61 22.27
N TRP A 118 -1.51 1.75 20.94
CA TRP A 118 -2.00 2.91 20.19
C TRP A 118 -2.83 2.47 18.98
N LEU A 119 -3.89 3.22 18.68
CA LEU A 119 -4.70 3.04 17.49
C LEU A 119 -4.70 4.30 16.63
N VAL A 120 -4.66 4.12 15.32
CA VAL A 120 -5.05 5.18 14.38
C VAL A 120 -6.57 5.24 14.33
N LYS A 121 -7.15 6.43 14.53
CA LYS A 121 -8.59 6.69 14.44
C LYS A 121 -8.89 7.42 13.14
N MET A 122 -9.85 6.91 12.38
CA MET A 122 -10.27 7.46 11.09
C MET A 122 -11.80 7.56 11.01
N LYS A 123 -12.34 8.44 10.16
CA LYS A 123 -13.74 8.36 9.73
C LYS A 123 -13.93 7.13 8.86
N ARG A 124 -15.08 6.46 8.99
CA ARG A 124 -15.42 5.34 8.11
C ARG A 124 -15.79 5.85 6.72
N LEU A 125 -15.05 5.41 5.72
CA LEU A 125 -15.39 5.61 4.32
C LEU A 125 -16.41 4.56 3.88
N SER A 126 -17.31 4.97 3.00
CA SER A 126 -18.37 4.09 2.51
C SER A 126 -17.80 3.08 1.51
N ALA A 127 -18.02 1.79 1.77
CA ALA A 127 -17.44 0.71 0.97
C ALA A 127 -17.90 0.75 -0.51
N ASP A 128 -19.14 1.18 -0.77
CA ASP A 128 -19.71 1.37 -2.11
C ASP A 128 -19.05 2.51 -2.89
N ARG A 129 -18.35 3.44 -2.20
CA ARG A 129 -17.65 4.58 -2.80
C ARG A 129 -16.17 4.33 -3.04
N MET A 130 -15.64 3.19 -2.59
CA MET A 130 -14.27 2.79 -2.88
C MET A 130 -14.13 2.43 -4.36
N LEU A 131 -13.06 2.90 -5.01
CA LEU A 131 -12.85 2.77 -6.45
C LEU A 131 -12.83 1.31 -6.89
N LYS A 132 -12.17 0.43 -6.13
CA LYS A 132 -12.21 -1.01 -6.40
C LYS A 132 -13.65 -1.55 -6.41
N HIS A 133 -14.46 -1.19 -5.42
CA HIS A 133 -15.85 -1.67 -5.35
C HIS A 133 -16.63 -1.22 -6.58
N ARG A 134 -16.51 0.07 -6.95
CA ARG A 134 -17.17 0.63 -8.14
C ARG A 134 -16.74 -0.06 -9.43
N ILE A 135 -15.45 -0.37 -9.59
CA ILE A 135 -14.95 -1.14 -10.74
C ILE A 135 -15.57 -2.55 -10.76
N THR A 136 -15.55 -3.26 -9.63
CA THR A 136 -16.03 -4.64 -9.54
C THR A 136 -17.54 -4.79 -9.62
N ALA A 137 -18.30 -3.74 -9.30
CA ALA A 137 -19.75 -3.71 -9.43
C ALA A 137 -20.23 -3.67 -10.91
N ALA A 138 -19.30 -3.61 -11.87
CA ALA A 138 -19.56 -3.60 -13.32
C ALA A 138 -20.51 -2.46 -13.77
N GLN A 139 -20.56 -1.38 -13.00
CA GLN A 139 -21.25 -0.15 -13.38
C GLN A 139 -20.28 0.76 -14.13
N ALA A 140 -20.75 1.38 -15.21
CA ALA A 140 -19.96 2.38 -15.92
C ALA A 140 -19.60 3.54 -14.97
N LEU A 141 -18.30 3.81 -14.82
CA LEU A 141 -17.78 4.96 -14.09
C LEU A 141 -17.65 6.13 -15.05
N SER A 142 -18.33 7.23 -14.76
CA SER A 142 -18.20 8.45 -15.55
C SER A 142 -16.92 9.21 -15.17
N GLU A 143 -16.37 9.98 -16.11
CA GLU A 143 -15.19 10.82 -15.83
C GLU A 143 -15.49 11.84 -14.72
N GLU A 144 -16.72 12.38 -14.65
CA GLU A 144 -17.12 13.32 -13.60
C GLU A 144 -17.12 12.69 -12.19
N GLU A 145 -17.37 11.39 -12.05
CA GLU A 145 -17.22 10.69 -10.77
C GLU A 145 -15.76 10.48 -10.36
N LEU A 146 -14.87 10.29 -11.34
CA LEU A 146 -13.44 10.05 -11.09
C LEU A 146 -12.66 11.36 -10.85
N LYS A 147 -13.09 12.44 -11.49
CA LYS A 147 -12.41 13.73 -11.56
C LYS A 147 -12.06 14.32 -10.19
N PRO A 148 -12.90 14.27 -9.13
CA PRO A 148 -12.51 14.77 -7.82
C PRO A 148 -11.29 14.05 -7.23
N ALA A 149 -11.26 12.71 -7.31
CA ALA A 149 -10.15 11.91 -6.82
C ALA A 149 -8.89 12.08 -7.69
N ALA A 150 -9.05 12.17 -9.01
CA ALA A 150 -7.94 12.42 -9.94
C ALA A 150 -7.33 13.81 -9.72
N ARG A 151 -8.17 14.83 -9.48
CA ARG A 151 -7.74 16.19 -9.14
C ARG A 151 -6.94 16.22 -7.84
N LEU A 152 -7.43 15.54 -6.81
CA LEU A 152 -6.76 15.41 -5.51
C LEU A 152 -5.35 14.82 -5.65
N LEU A 153 -5.20 13.72 -6.38
CA LEU A 153 -3.89 13.10 -6.65
C LEU A 153 -2.97 14.01 -7.47
N ALA A 154 -3.49 14.62 -8.54
CA ALA A 154 -2.68 15.51 -9.36
C ALA A 154 -2.22 16.76 -8.59
N ASP A 155 -3.09 17.35 -7.75
CA ASP A 155 -2.73 18.46 -6.86
C ASP A 155 -1.66 18.05 -5.83
N PHE A 156 -1.73 16.83 -5.29
CA PHE A 156 -0.72 16.29 -4.40
C PHE A 156 0.64 16.18 -5.10
N TYR A 157 0.69 15.54 -6.28
CA TYR A 157 1.94 15.37 -7.02
C TYR A 157 2.57 16.69 -7.47
N MET A 158 1.77 17.67 -7.89
CA MET A 158 2.27 18.97 -8.34
C MET A 158 2.81 19.84 -7.19
N LYS A 159 2.38 19.58 -5.95
CA LYS A 159 2.84 20.30 -4.75
C LYS A 159 3.92 19.54 -3.98
N ALA A 160 4.23 18.31 -4.38
CA ALA A 160 5.22 17.51 -3.69
C ALA A 160 6.62 18.07 -3.96
N GLU A 161 7.42 18.19 -2.91
CA GLU A 161 8.81 18.60 -3.02
C GLU A 161 9.63 17.44 -3.61
N PRO A 162 10.53 17.71 -4.58
CA PRO A 162 11.45 16.71 -5.10
C PRO A 162 12.36 16.18 -3.99
N GLU A 163 12.59 14.87 -3.97
CA GLU A 163 13.56 14.25 -3.09
C GLU A 163 14.97 14.31 -3.71
N ALA A 164 15.98 14.50 -2.87
CA ALA A 164 17.37 14.58 -3.30
C ALA A 164 17.91 13.18 -3.64
N VAL A 165 17.79 12.79 -4.90
CA VAL A 165 18.33 11.53 -5.45
C VAL A 165 19.20 11.86 -6.66
N THR A 166 20.42 11.34 -6.71
CA THR A 166 21.30 11.51 -7.88
C THR A 166 20.86 10.62 -9.04
N HIS A 167 21.25 10.99 -10.27
CA HIS A 167 20.99 10.18 -11.46
C HIS A 167 21.48 8.73 -11.32
N LYS A 168 22.67 8.58 -10.73
CA LYS A 168 23.30 7.28 -10.51
C LYS A 168 22.52 6.46 -9.48
N GLU A 169 22.18 7.06 -8.34
CA GLU A 169 21.44 6.38 -7.27
C GLU A 169 20.08 5.88 -7.77
N TYR A 170 19.34 6.70 -8.51
CA TYR A 170 18.02 6.31 -8.99
C TYR A 170 18.07 5.11 -9.97
N CYS A 171 18.98 5.15 -10.94
CA CYS A 171 19.15 4.02 -11.86
C CYS A 171 19.59 2.76 -11.12
N GLN A 172 20.54 2.89 -10.18
CA GLN A 172 21.03 1.77 -9.39
C GLN A 172 19.91 1.17 -8.52
N GLN A 173 19.08 1.99 -7.88
CA GLN A 173 17.92 1.53 -7.09
C GLN A 173 16.93 0.72 -7.93
N LEU A 174 16.64 1.16 -9.17
CA LEU A 174 15.79 0.42 -10.09
C LEU A 174 16.41 -0.91 -10.52
N GLU A 175 17.71 -0.91 -10.87
CA GLU A 175 18.44 -2.12 -11.24
C GLU A 175 18.44 -3.14 -10.08
N GLU A 176 18.82 -2.70 -8.87
CA GLU A 176 18.83 -3.55 -7.67
C GLU A 176 17.44 -4.10 -7.34
N ALA A 177 16.38 -3.28 -7.47
CA ALA A 177 15.01 -3.73 -7.24
C ALA A 177 14.56 -4.78 -8.26
N VAL A 178 14.89 -4.60 -9.55
CA VAL A 178 14.61 -5.60 -10.60
C VAL A 178 15.38 -6.88 -10.34
N GLU A 179 16.67 -6.80 -10.03
CA GLU A 179 17.51 -7.97 -9.73
C GLU A 179 17.04 -8.72 -8.48
N HIS A 180 16.68 -8.01 -7.41
CA HIS A 180 16.13 -8.60 -6.20
C HIS A 180 14.81 -9.31 -6.49
N THR A 181 13.90 -8.62 -7.20
CA THR A 181 12.60 -9.19 -7.58
C THR A 181 12.76 -10.45 -8.41
N CYS A 182 13.68 -10.41 -9.38
CA CYS A 182 13.99 -11.54 -10.22
C CYS A 182 14.52 -12.71 -9.41
N ARG A 183 15.54 -12.48 -8.57
CA ARG A 183 16.18 -13.50 -7.75
C ARG A 183 15.18 -14.20 -6.82
N GLU A 184 14.32 -13.43 -6.17
CA GLU A 184 13.30 -13.99 -5.27
C GLU A 184 12.22 -14.77 -6.03
N LEU A 185 11.82 -14.33 -7.23
CA LEU A 185 10.86 -15.08 -8.06
C LEU A 185 11.43 -16.41 -8.58
N HIS A 186 12.75 -16.50 -8.77
CA HIS A 186 13.44 -17.73 -9.19
C HIS A 186 13.62 -18.74 -8.06
N ALA A 187 13.21 -18.42 -6.83
CA ALA A 187 13.38 -19.31 -5.68
C ALA A 187 12.72 -20.68 -5.96
N PRO A 188 13.45 -21.81 -5.85
CA PRO A 188 12.98 -23.12 -6.29
C PRO A 188 11.65 -23.56 -5.67
N GLU A 189 11.35 -23.12 -4.45
CA GLU A 189 10.11 -23.44 -3.75
C GLU A 189 8.85 -22.92 -4.44
N PHE A 190 8.98 -21.95 -5.35
CA PHE A 190 7.84 -21.41 -6.08
C PHE A 190 7.49 -22.18 -7.34
N GLU A 191 8.38 -23.03 -7.87
CA GLU A 191 8.13 -23.85 -9.06
C GLU A 191 7.55 -23.03 -10.24
N LEU A 192 8.05 -21.81 -10.45
CA LEU A 192 7.69 -20.98 -11.60
C LEU A 192 8.53 -21.38 -12.81
N GLN A 193 7.97 -21.32 -14.02
CA GLN A 193 8.74 -21.57 -15.24
C GLN A 193 9.79 -20.45 -15.43
N GLN A 194 11.06 -20.83 -15.38
CA GLN A 194 12.17 -19.87 -15.28
C GLN A 194 12.39 -19.05 -16.57
N THR A 195 12.01 -19.59 -17.73
CA THR A 195 12.26 -18.98 -19.05
C THR A 195 11.51 -17.64 -19.20
N ASP A 196 10.25 -17.57 -18.77
CA ASP A 196 9.43 -16.37 -18.90
C ASP A 196 9.88 -15.28 -17.91
N LEU A 197 10.25 -15.66 -16.68
CA LEU A 197 10.79 -14.76 -15.67
C LEU A 197 12.09 -14.10 -16.11
N THR A 198 13.04 -14.91 -16.62
CA THR A 198 14.34 -14.42 -17.08
C THR A 198 14.18 -13.41 -18.22
N ALA A 199 13.21 -13.63 -19.12
CA ALA A 199 12.94 -12.72 -20.22
C ALA A 199 12.45 -11.35 -19.74
N VAL A 200 11.49 -11.31 -18.81
CA VAL A 200 10.96 -10.05 -18.23
C VAL A 200 12.07 -9.27 -17.54
N CYS A 201 12.84 -9.91 -16.65
CA CYS A 201 13.92 -9.23 -15.91
C CYS A 201 14.97 -8.64 -16.87
N ARG A 202 15.38 -9.41 -17.89
CA ARG A 202 16.35 -8.94 -18.89
C ARG A 202 15.83 -7.73 -19.68
N LYS A 203 14.55 -7.73 -20.07
CA LYS A 203 13.94 -6.58 -20.78
C LYS A 203 13.88 -5.35 -19.88
N GLN A 204 13.53 -5.50 -18.59
CA GLN A 204 13.52 -4.39 -17.63
C GLN A 204 14.92 -3.81 -17.40
N LEU A 205 15.93 -4.66 -17.19
CA LEU A 205 17.33 -4.21 -17.03
C LEU A 205 17.86 -3.54 -18.29
N ALA A 206 17.56 -4.10 -19.48
CA ALA A 206 17.91 -3.47 -20.75
C ALA A 206 17.25 -2.09 -20.90
N PHE A 207 15.97 -1.96 -20.53
CA PHE A 207 15.28 -0.68 -20.54
C PHE A 207 16.01 0.36 -19.67
N ILE A 208 16.35 0.02 -18.42
CA ILE A 208 17.03 0.95 -17.51
C ILE A 208 18.38 1.38 -18.10
N ARG A 209 19.16 0.43 -18.63
CA ARG A 209 20.46 0.69 -19.25
C ARG A 209 20.35 1.60 -20.47
N ASP A 210 19.39 1.33 -21.35
CA ASP A 210 19.26 1.99 -22.65
C ASP A 210 18.54 3.35 -22.54
N ASN A 211 17.80 3.59 -21.44
CA ASN A 211 17.01 4.81 -21.20
C ASN A 211 17.52 5.65 -20.01
N LYS A 212 18.80 5.56 -19.64
CA LYS A 212 19.39 6.36 -18.54
C LYS A 212 19.13 7.86 -18.68
N GLY A 213 19.22 8.41 -19.90
CA GLY A 213 18.94 9.83 -20.15
C GLY A 213 17.49 10.21 -19.87
N LEU A 214 16.54 9.32 -20.21
CA LEU A 214 15.12 9.53 -19.92
C LEU A 214 14.86 9.52 -18.42
N LEU A 215 15.39 8.52 -17.69
CA LEU A 215 15.29 8.41 -16.23
C LEU A 215 15.95 9.60 -15.52
N SER A 216 17.12 10.04 -15.99
CA SER A 216 17.81 11.23 -15.46
C SER A 216 16.98 12.49 -15.66
N SER A 217 16.32 12.63 -16.81
CA SER A 217 15.43 13.78 -17.06
C SER A 217 14.25 13.85 -16.09
N ARG A 218 13.82 12.72 -15.51
CA ARG A 218 12.76 12.69 -14.48
C ARG A 218 13.23 13.38 -13.22
N ILE A 219 14.48 13.13 -12.81
CA ILE A 219 15.12 13.77 -11.66
C ILE A 219 15.30 15.27 -11.93
N ASP A 220 15.82 15.63 -13.09
CA ASP A 220 16.04 17.05 -13.45
C ASP A 220 14.73 17.86 -13.47
N LYS A 221 13.60 17.20 -13.76
CA LYS A 221 12.25 17.77 -13.73
C LYS A 221 11.56 17.68 -12.37
N GLY A 222 12.27 17.26 -11.33
CA GLY A 222 11.75 17.14 -9.96
C GLY A 222 10.63 16.10 -9.82
N LYS A 223 10.66 15.02 -10.61
CA LYS A 223 9.59 14.01 -10.65
C LYS A 223 9.73 12.89 -9.64
N ILE A 224 10.89 12.79 -8.98
CA ILE A 224 11.15 11.85 -7.90
C ILE A 224 10.76 12.51 -6.58
N ILE A 225 9.74 11.98 -5.90
CA ILE A 225 9.13 12.59 -4.71
C ILE A 225 8.86 11.52 -3.64
N GLU A 226 8.49 11.93 -2.42
CA GLU A 226 7.84 11.04 -1.44
C GLU A 226 6.35 10.83 -1.83
N GLY A 227 6.09 9.84 -2.69
CA GLY A 227 4.77 9.47 -3.19
C GLY A 227 3.90 8.67 -2.20
N HIS A 228 2.98 7.89 -2.75
CA HIS A 228 2.11 6.96 -2.03
C HIS A 228 2.80 5.61 -1.79
N GLY A 229 3.48 5.05 -2.78
CA GLY A 229 4.27 3.81 -2.67
C GLY A 229 3.50 2.50 -2.87
N ASP A 230 2.16 2.53 -2.86
CA ASP A 230 1.26 1.37 -3.10
C ASP A 230 -0.12 1.85 -3.58
N LEU A 231 -0.15 2.80 -4.52
CA LEU A 231 -1.40 3.40 -5.00
C LEU A 231 -2.21 2.41 -5.85
N LYS A 232 -3.29 1.85 -5.26
CA LYS A 232 -4.20 0.91 -5.93
C LYS A 232 -5.67 1.28 -5.72
N PRO A 233 -6.61 0.73 -6.51
CA PRO A 233 -8.03 1.06 -6.41
C PRO A 233 -8.67 0.79 -5.04
N ASP A 234 -8.10 -0.12 -4.25
CA ASP A 234 -8.53 -0.39 -2.86
C ASP A 234 -8.38 0.84 -1.95
N HIS A 235 -7.53 1.79 -2.32
CA HIS A 235 -7.10 2.90 -1.48
C HIS A 235 -7.75 4.24 -1.85
N ILE A 236 -8.56 4.27 -2.91
CA ILE A 236 -9.17 5.49 -3.42
C ILE A 236 -10.67 5.46 -3.12
N CYS A 237 -11.16 6.46 -2.39
CA CYS A 237 -12.59 6.73 -2.23
C CYS A 237 -12.99 7.86 -3.18
N LEU A 238 -14.11 7.71 -3.88
CA LEU A 238 -14.60 8.71 -4.82
C LEU A 238 -15.44 9.81 -4.16
N SER A 239 -16.13 9.52 -3.06
CA SER A 239 -16.98 10.49 -2.37
C SER A 239 -17.08 10.22 -0.86
N PRO A 240 -16.57 11.14 0.00
CA PRO A 240 -15.70 12.26 -0.39
C PRO A 240 -14.41 11.73 -1.04
N PRO A 241 -13.77 12.51 -1.94
CA PRO A 241 -12.50 12.11 -2.53
C PRO A 241 -11.43 11.99 -1.44
N ALA A 242 -10.85 10.80 -1.31
CA ALA A 242 -9.77 10.53 -0.36
C ALA A 242 -8.88 9.41 -0.89
N VAL A 243 -7.57 9.50 -0.59
CA VAL A 243 -6.64 8.41 -0.84
C VAL A 243 -5.97 8.03 0.49
N ILE A 244 -6.07 6.76 0.85
CA ILE A 244 -5.71 6.22 2.16
C ILE A 244 -4.66 5.10 2.05
N ASP A 245 -4.13 4.64 3.18
CA ASP A 245 -3.19 3.51 3.26
C ASP A 245 -1.90 3.72 2.44
N CYS A 246 -1.36 4.94 2.45
CA CYS A 246 0.00 5.24 2.01
C CYS A 246 1.02 4.40 2.79
N LEU A 247 2.00 3.82 2.09
CA LEU A 247 2.98 2.88 2.64
C LEU A 247 3.75 3.53 3.79
N GLU A 248 3.46 3.19 5.03
CA GLU A 248 3.87 3.98 6.20
C GLU A 248 5.23 3.58 6.79
N PHE A 249 5.81 2.48 6.35
CA PHE A 249 6.86 1.80 7.10
C PHE A 249 8.27 1.90 6.51
N ASP A 250 8.40 2.29 5.25
CA ASP A 250 9.70 2.49 4.61
C ASP A 250 9.63 3.70 3.68
N LYS A 251 10.38 4.76 4.03
CA LYS A 251 10.43 5.98 3.21
C LYS A 251 11.03 5.68 1.83
N GLN A 252 12.03 4.81 1.74
CA GLN A 252 12.71 4.53 0.46
C GLN A 252 11.75 3.91 -0.56
N LEU A 253 10.81 3.06 -0.11
CA LEU A 253 9.76 2.52 -0.98
C LEU A 253 8.71 3.55 -1.43
N ARG A 254 8.66 4.72 -0.79
CA ARG A 254 7.83 5.87 -1.20
C ARG A 254 8.59 6.89 -2.02
N ILE A 255 9.93 6.86 -2.06
CA ILE A 255 10.72 7.74 -2.92
C ILE A 255 10.71 7.14 -4.32
N LEU A 256 9.89 7.69 -5.21
CA LEU A 256 9.60 7.15 -6.53
C LEU A 256 9.27 8.25 -7.53
N ASP A 257 9.27 7.90 -8.81
CA ASP A 257 8.73 8.77 -9.85
C ASP A 257 7.20 8.82 -9.76
N ILE A 258 6.59 9.99 -9.86
CA ILE A 258 5.12 10.14 -9.92
C ILE A 258 4.47 9.17 -10.93
N LEU A 259 5.12 8.91 -12.06
CA LEU A 259 4.63 7.98 -13.06
C LEU A 259 4.64 6.53 -12.60
N ASP A 260 5.49 6.15 -11.66
CA ASP A 260 5.49 4.82 -11.05
C ASP A 260 4.18 4.58 -10.26
N ASP A 261 3.82 5.50 -9.37
CA ASP A 261 2.56 5.44 -8.60
C ASP A 261 1.34 5.40 -9.53
N LEU A 262 1.29 6.29 -10.54
CA LEU A 262 0.16 6.34 -11.48
C LEU A 262 0.12 5.11 -12.42
N SER A 263 1.28 4.59 -12.82
CA SER A 263 1.36 3.37 -13.61
C SER A 263 0.91 2.16 -12.80
N PHE A 264 1.22 2.11 -11.50
CA PHE A 264 0.74 1.06 -10.62
C PHE A 264 -0.79 1.09 -10.46
N LEU A 265 -1.37 2.28 -10.27
CA LEU A 265 -2.83 2.44 -10.27
C LEU A 265 -3.44 1.97 -11.60
N SER A 266 -2.82 2.35 -12.72
CA SER A 266 -3.30 1.96 -14.05
C SER A 266 -3.25 0.45 -14.27
N LEU A 267 -2.15 -0.20 -13.87
CA LEU A 267 -1.99 -1.65 -13.87
C LEU A 267 -3.11 -2.34 -13.08
N GLU A 268 -3.38 -1.89 -11.85
CA GLU A 268 -4.37 -2.54 -11.00
C GLU A 268 -5.81 -2.33 -11.51
N CYS A 269 -6.12 -1.17 -12.08
CA CYS A 269 -7.41 -0.94 -12.76
C CYS A 269 -7.59 -1.87 -13.96
N GLU A 270 -6.56 -2.05 -14.77
CA GLU A 270 -6.56 -2.97 -15.92
C GLU A 270 -6.74 -4.43 -15.47
N ARG A 271 -6.05 -4.85 -14.40
CA ARG A 271 -6.21 -6.18 -13.80
C ARG A 271 -7.64 -6.43 -13.31
N LEU A 272 -8.33 -5.39 -12.83
CA LEU A 272 -9.73 -5.43 -12.43
C LEU A 272 -10.71 -5.35 -13.61
N GLY A 273 -10.23 -5.25 -14.86
CA GLY A 273 -11.05 -5.20 -16.07
C GLY A 273 -11.49 -3.80 -16.47
N SER A 274 -10.89 -2.74 -15.92
CA SER A 274 -11.24 -1.35 -16.21
C SER A 274 -10.03 -0.48 -16.55
N PRO A 275 -9.31 -0.76 -17.66
CA PRO A 275 -8.14 0.00 -18.07
C PRO A 275 -8.43 1.50 -18.28
N GLY A 276 -9.65 1.84 -18.72
CA GLY A 276 -10.09 3.22 -18.93
C GLY A 276 -10.02 4.08 -17.67
N VAL A 277 -10.33 3.51 -16.50
CA VAL A 277 -10.27 4.20 -15.20
C VAL A 277 -8.82 4.58 -14.87
N GLY A 278 -7.91 3.60 -14.93
CA GLY A 278 -6.49 3.84 -14.67
C GLY A 278 -5.89 4.90 -15.59
N SER A 279 -6.19 4.79 -16.88
CA SER A 279 -5.75 5.76 -17.89
C SER A 279 -6.33 7.16 -17.67
N PHE A 280 -7.55 7.29 -17.11
CA PHE A 280 -8.13 8.58 -16.77
C PHE A 280 -7.29 9.33 -15.73
N PHE A 281 -6.88 8.67 -14.64
CA PHE A 281 -6.03 9.30 -13.60
C PHE A 281 -4.67 9.75 -14.18
N MET A 282 -4.04 8.90 -14.99
CA MET A 282 -2.78 9.24 -15.67
C MET A 282 -2.94 10.45 -16.60
N ARG A 283 -3.95 10.42 -17.49
CA ARG A 283 -4.24 11.53 -18.42
C ARG A 283 -4.54 12.84 -17.68
N HIS A 284 -5.31 12.77 -16.59
CA HIS A 284 -5.64 13.96 -15.81
C HIS A 284 -4.40 14.61 -15.20
N TYR A 285 -3.47 13.82 -14.65
CA TYR A 285 -2.18 14.33 -14.16
C TYR A 285 -1.35 14.94 -15.29
N ILE A 286 -1.20 14.24 -16.43
CA ILE A 286 -0.44 14.71 -17.59
C ILE A 286 -0.98 16.05 -18.09
N GLN A 287 -2.30 16.16 -18.29
CA GLN A 287 -2.96 17.38 -18.77
C GLN A 287 -2.77 18.56 -17.81
N LYS A 288 -2.83 18.30 -16.50
CA LYS A 288 -2.74 19.35 -15.49
C LYS A 288 -1.31 19.80 -15.20
N SER A 289 -0.36 18.88 -15.23
CA SER A 289 1.06 19.14 -14.91
C SER A 289 1.90 19.54 -16.13
N GLY A 290 1.42 19.26 -17.35
CA GLY A 290 2.21 19.40 -18.58
C GLY A 290 3.32 18.34 -18.72
N ASP A 291 3.38 17.35 -17.81
CA ASP A 291 4.34 16.26 -17.87
C ASP A 291 4.01 15.32 -19.04
N ASN A 292 4.83 15.31 -20.09
CA ASN A 292 4.59 14.54 -21.30
C ASN A 292 5.63 13.39 -21.47
N PRO A 293 5.53 12.31 -20.68
CA PRO A 293 6.45 11.18 -20.79
C PRO A 293 6.16 10.34 -22.04
N PRO A 294 7.17 9.67 -22.61
CA PRO A 294 6.93 8.72 -23.68
C PRO A 294 6.23 7.46 -23.14
N GLN A 295 5.40 6.83 -23.98
CA GLN A 295 4.60 5.67 -23.58
C GLN A 295 5.45 4.49 -23.09
N HIS A 296 6.65 4.28 -23.65
CA HIS A 296 7.54 3.19 -23.22
C HIS A 296 8.02 3.34 -21.76
N LEU A 297 8.07 4.56 -21.20
CA LEU A 297 8.38 4.77 -19.78
C LEU A 297 7.22 4.34 -18.87
N ILE A 298 5.99 4.68 -19.25
CA ILE A 298 4.78 4.24 -18.54
C ILE A 298 4.70 2.70 -18.59
N ASN A 299 4.94 2.12 -19.76
CA ASN A 299 4.96 0.67 -19.94
C ASN A 299 6.04 0.00 -19.09
N PHE A 300 7.24 0.59 -19.00
CA PHE A 300 8.29 0.12 -18.10
C PHE A 300 7.82 0.10 -16.64
N TYR A 301 7.27 1.20 -16.11
CA TYR A 301 6.78 1.23 -14.72
C TYR A 301 5.64 0.23 -14.48
N LYS A 302 4.72 0.06 -15.44
CA LYS A 302 3.68 -0.98 -15.36
C LYS A 302 4.29 -2.38 -15.29
N SER A 303 5.29 -2.68 -16.13
CA SER A 303 5.99 -3.97 -16.13
C SER A 303 6.73 -4.20 -14.81
N TYR A 304 7.49 -3.21 -14.36
CA TYR A 304 8.24 -3.23 -13.10
C TYR A 304 7.31 -3.51 -11.91
N ARG A 305 6.21 -2.78 -11.79
CA ARG A 305 5.23 -2.99 -10.71
C ARG A 305 4.51 -4.32 -10.83
N ALA A 306 4.21 -4.79 -12.04
CA ALA A 306 3.63 -6.12 -12.23
C ALA A 306 4.57 -7.22 -11.71
N ALA A 307 5.88 -7.16 -11.99
CA ALA A 307 6.86 -8.10 -11.44
C ALA A 307 6.93 -8.05 -9.89
N ILE A 308 6.92 -6.86 -9.29
CA ILE A 308 6.87 -6.71 -7.82
C ILE A 308 5.57 -7.33 -7.26
N ARG A 309 4.43 -7.10 -7.91
CA ARG A 309 3.15 -7.68 -7.48
C ARG A 309 3.13 -9.20 -7.63
N ALA A 310 3.78 -9.75 -8.66
CA ALA A 310 3.98 -11.19 -8.79
C ALA A 310 4.75 -11.73 -7.58
N LEU A 311 5.88 -11.11 -7.22
CA LEU A 311 6.68 -11.50 -6.06
C LEU A 311 5.88 -11.44 -4.75
N LEU A 312 5.21 -10.32 -4.48
CA LEU A 312 4.41 -10.18 -3.26
C LEU A 312 3.27 -11.20 -3.20
N THR A 313 2.66 -11.52 -4.35
CA THR A 313 1.59 -12.50 -4.45
C THR A 313 2.08 -13.92 -4.20
N ILE A 314 3.21 -14.34 -4.79
CA ILE A 314 3.72 -15.70 -4.64
C ILE A 314 4.26 -15.97 -3.23
N ARG A 315 4.75 -14.94 -2.53
CA ARG A 315 5.21 -15.03 -1.14
C ARG A 315 4.14 -15.55 -0.17
N HIS A 316 2.84 -15.41 -0.49
CA HIS A 316 1.78 -16.02 0.31
C HIS A 316 1.93 -17.55 0.41
N LEU A 317 2.51 -18.22 -0.58
CA LEU A 317 2.76 -19.67 -0.51
C LEU A 317 3.75 -20.07 0.60
N ARG A 318 4.53 -19.12 1.14
CA ARG A 318 5.38 -19.35 2.32
C ARG A 318 4.57 -19.43 3.61
N GLU A 319 3.33 -18.95 3.63
CA GLU A 319 2.43 -19.04 4.78
C GLU A 319 1.70 -20.39 4.78
N GLN A 320 1.73 -21.11 5.91
CA GLN A 320 1.13 -22.46 6.01
C GLN A 320 -0.33 -22.50 5.57
N GLN A 321 -1.12 -21.47 5.93
CA GLN A 321 -2.53 -21.34 5.58
C GLN A 321 -2.80 -21.19 4.07
N TYR A 322 -1.81 -20.75 3.28
CA TYR A 322 -1.97 -20.42 1.87
C TYR A 322 -1.09 -21.25 0.93
N ARG A 323 -0.22 -22.11 1.48
CA ARG A 323 0.77 -22.91 0.74
C ARG A 323 0.19 -23.67 -0.45
N ASN A 324 -1.03 -24.19 -0.31
CA ASN A 324 -1.69 -25.01 -1.34
C ASN A 324 -2.84 -24.26 -2.05
N ASP A 325 -3.01 -22.95 -1.83
CA ASP A 325 -4.08 -22.20 -2.49
C ASP A 325 -3.67 -21.83 -3.94
N PRO A 326 -4.30 -22.42 -4.97
CA PRO A 326 -3.94 -22.18 -6.37
C PRO A 326 -4.20 -20.74 -6.81
N LYS A 327 -5.02 -19.97 -6.07
CA LYS A 327 -5.30 -18.57 -6.35
C LYS A 327 -4.04 -17.73 -6.38
N TRP A 328 -3.09 -17.94 -5.46
CA TRP A 328 -1.87 -17.14 -5.38
C TRP A 328 -0.95 -17.41 -6.56
N ARG A 329 -0.81 -18.68 -6.96
CA ARG A 329 -0.06 -19.05 -8.18
C ARG A 329 -0.70 -18.45 -9.43
N ARG A 330 -2.01 -18.62 -9.61
CA ARG A 330 -2.74 -18.05 -10.77
C ARG A 330 -2.60 -16.53 -10.85
N LYS A 331 -2.74 -15.85 -9.72
CA LYS A 331 -2.60 -14.39 -9.64
C LYS A 331 -1.16 -13.95 -9.93
N THR A 332 -0.16 -14.71 -9.48
CA THR A 332 1.26 -14.47 -9.80
C THR A 332 1.50 -14.57 -11.30
N LEU A 333 1.07 -15.67 -11.93
CA LEU A 333 1.24 -15.88 -13.37
C LEU A 333 0.59 -14.76 -14.20
N ARG A 334 -0.61 -14.31 -13.81
CA ARG A 334 -1.27 -13.18 -14.47
C ARG A 334 -0.46 -11.89 -14.40
N TYR A 335 0.19 -11.59 -13.26
CA TYR A 335 1.06 -10.43 -13.18
C TYR A 335 2.31 -10.57 -14.04
N LEU A 336 2.89 -11.77 -14.15
CA LEU A 336 4.06 -12.02 -15.01
C LEU A 336 3.70 -11.86 -16.49
N GLU A 337 2.55 -12.35 -16.91
CA GLU A 337 2.01 -12.14 -18.26
C GLU A 337 1.81 -10.65 -18.57
N MET A 338 1.21 -9.90 -17.65
CA MET A 338 1.08 -8.44 -17.78
C MET A 338 2.47 -7.78 -17.85
N ALA A 339 3.41 -8.20 -17.01
CA ALA A 339 4.77 -7.66 -17.00
C ALA A 339 5.49 -7.83 -18.34
N ASP A 340 5.34 -9.00 -18.99
CA ASP A 340 5.93 -9.25 -20.30
C ASP A 340 5.24 -8.45 -21.41
N THR A 341 3.90 -8.38 -21.38
CA THR A 341 3.08 -7.69 -22.38
C THR A 341 3.45 -6.21 -22.53
N TYR A 342 3.71 -5.50 -21.43
CA TYR A 342 4.05 -4.09 -21.51
C TYR A 342 5.44 -3.82 -22.12
N LEU A 343 6.34 -4.80 -22.16
CA LEU A 343 7.68 -4.65 -22.74
C LEU A 343 7.78 -5.22 -24.16
N THR A 344 6.67 -5.75 -24.71
CA THR A 344 6.56 -6.22 -26.09
C THR A 344 5.68 -5.33 -26.96
N ALA A 345 4.81 -4.53 -26.35
CA ALA A 345 3.99 -3.49 -26.97
C ALA A 345 4.73 -2.15 -27.07
#